data_AF-A0A7S2QU35-F1
#
_entry.id   AF-A0A7S2QU35-F1
#
_cell.length_a   1.000
_cell.length_b   1.000
_cell.length_c   1.000
_cell.angle_alpha   90.00
_cell.angle_beta   90.00
_cell.angle_gamma   90.00
#
_symmetry.space_group_name_H-M   'P 1'
#
loop_
_entity.id
_entity.type
_entity.pdbx_description
1 polymer ?
#
loop_
_entity_poly.entity_id
_entity_poly.type
_entity_poly.pdbx_seq_one_letter_code
_entity_poly.pdbx_strand_id
1 'polypeptide(L)'
;LRYKEKQRDLKDLQDEWEVERVDLVENIRELDQQLRLRDLILKHYVPDRWLKEIECRAHYNEPTDEWVIPGLQYAANNVEREEGKEMRRKANSNFARQLMMRGRRQSGPFDPLSGENGADTQMEEITGPPPKENPYYSYGVEI
;
A
#
# COMPACT_ATOMS: atom_id res chain seq x y z
N LEU A 1 -32.06 47.45 11.48
CA LEU A 1 -30.66 46.97 11.41
C LEU A 1 -30.59 45.46 11.65
N ARG A 2 -31.00 44.96 12.83
CA ARG A 2 -31.10 43.51 13.15
C ARG A 2 -31.80 42.62 12.11
N TYR A 3 -32.86 43.10 11.47
CA TYR A 3 -33.59 42.31 10.45
C TYR A 3 -32.75 42.09 9.18
N LYS A 4 -32.01 43.11 8.73
CA LYS A 4 -31.14 43.01 7.55
C LYS A 4 -29.93 42.12 7.82
N GLU A 5 -29.40 42.16 9.04
CA GLU A 5 -28.35 41.23 9.51
C GLU A 5 -28.86 39.79 9.47
N LYS A 6 -30.01 39.50 10.07
CA LYS A 6 -30.61 38.16 10.02
C LYS A 6 -30.89 37.66 8.60
N GLN A 7 -31.33 38.55 7.69
CA GLN A 7 -31.51 38.18 6.28
C GLN A 7 -30.19 37.85 5.58
N ARG A 8 -29.11 38.56 5.91
CA ARG A 8 -27.78 38.25 5.39
C ARG A 8 -27.30 36.91 5.96
N ASP A 9 -27.40 36.71 7.26
CA ASP A 9 -26.95 35.47 7.91
C ASP A 9 -27.71 34.24 7.38
N LEU A 10 -29.02 34.36 7.09
CA LEU A 10 -29.79 33.31 6.44
C LEU A 10 -29.32 33.02 5.01
N LYS A 11 -28.94 34.05 4.27
CA LYS A 11 -28.43 33.91 2.91
C LYS A 11 -27.05 33.23 2.94
N ASP A 12 -26.17 33.67 3.82
CA ASP A 12 -24.83 33.10 3.97
C ASP A 12 -24.92 31.60 4.33
N LEU A 13 -25.81 31.24 5.26
CA LEU A 13 -26.06 29.84 5.63
C LEU A 13 -26.65 29.00 4.47
N GLN A 14 -27.50 29.62 3.64
CA GLN A 14 -28.06 28.95 2.47
C GLN A 14 -27.01 28.71 1.38
N ASP A 15 -26.12 29.68 1.17
CA ASP A 15 -25.02 29.58 0.22
C ASP A 15 -24.02 28.50 0.67
N GLU A 16 -23.67 28.46 1.97
CA GLU A 16 -22.82 27.40 2.55
C GLU A 16 -23.44 26.00 2.39
N TRP A 17 -24.73 25.88 2.69
CA TRP A 17 -25.44 24.61 2.55
C TRP A 17 -25.51 24.14 1.09
N GLU A 18 -25.66 25.05 0.14
CA GLU A 18 -25.69 24.70 -1.28
C GLU A 18 -24.33 24.18 -1.76
N VAL A 19 -23.23 24.75 -1.26
CA VAL A 19 -21.87 24.24 -1.52
C VAL A 19 -21.69 22.84 -0.92
N GLU A 20 -22.01 22.66 0.37
CA GLU A 20 -21.87 21.35 1.03
C GLU A 20 -22.72 20.28 0.32
N ARG A 21 -23.94 20.62 -0.10
CA ARG A 21 -24.80 19.72 -0.86
C ARG A 21 -24.15 19.32 -2.19
N VAL A 22 -23.56 20.25 -2.91
CA VAL A 22 -22.87 19.96 -4.18
C VAL A 22 -21.69 19.03 -3.95
N ASP A 23 -20.89 19.29 -2.92
CA ASP A 23 -19.74 18.46 -2.56
C ASP A 23 -20.17 17.03 -2.17
N LEU A 24 -21.23 16.89 -1.38
CA LEU A 24 -21.79 15.59 -1.02
C LEU A 24 -22.30 14.82 -2.23
N VAL A 25 -22.98 15.50 -3.17
CA VAL A 25 -23.44 14.89 -4.42
C VAL A 25 -22.27 14.43 -5.28
N GLU A 26 -21.19 15.20 -5.34
CA GLU A 26 -20.00 14.82 -6.10
C GLU A 26 -19.29 13.61 -5.47
N ASN A 27 -19.18 13.58 -4.14
CA ASN A 27 -18.65 12.41 -3.43
C ASN A 27 -19.49 11.15 -3.71
N ILE A 28 -20.83 11.26 -3.70
CA ILE A 28 -21.72 10.14 -4.07
C ILE A 28 -21.43 9.65 -5.50
N ARG A 29 -21.24 10.56 -6.46
CA ARG A 29 -20.92 10.20 -7.85
C ARG A 29 -19.58 9.49 -7.96
N GLU A 30 -18.57 9.96 -7.25
CA GLU A 30 -17.26 9.35 -7.22
C GLU A 30 -17.33 7.92 -6.64
N LEU A 31 -17.99 7.76 -5.49
CA LEU A 31 -18.18 6.45 -4.86
C LEU A 31 -18.94 5.48 -5.77
N ASP A 32 -20.00 5.94 -6.45
CA ASP A 32 -20.76 5.15 -7.41
C ASP A 32 -19.90 4.74 -8.63
N GLN A 33 -19.02 5.62 -9.10
CA GLN A 33 -18.07 5.27 -10.15
C GLN A 33 -17.08 4.19 -9.68
N GLN A 34 -16.56 4.33 -8.46
CA GLN A 34 -15.67 3.34 -7.87
C GLN A 34 -16.36 1.97 -7.74
N LEU A 35 -17.60 1.93 -7.24
CA LEU A 35 -18.38 0.70 -7.13
C LEU A 35 -18.60 0.05 -8.50
N ARG A 36 -19.04 0.81 -9.50
CA ARG A 36 -19.24 0.30 -10.87
C ARG A 36 -17.96 -0.27 -11.46
N LEU A 37 -16.81 0.35 -11.20
CA LEU A 37 -15.52 -0.17 -11.63
C LEU A 37 -15.20 -1.51 -10.96
N ARG A 38 -15.39 -1.62 -9.64
CA ARG A 38 -15.17 -2.89 -8.92
C ARG A 38 -16.09 -3.98 -9.45
N ASP A 39 -17.37 -3.69 -9.65
CA ASP A 39 -18.34 -4.64 -10.21
C ASP A 39 -17.96 -5.11 -11.62
N LEU A 40 -17.47 -4.20 -12.46
CA LEU A 40 -17.02 -4.53 -13.81
C LEU A 40 -15.82 -5.48 -13.76
N ILE A 41 -14.84 -5.20 -12.90
CA ILE A 41 -13.69 -6.07 -12.69
C ILE A 41 -14.14 -7.45 -12.20
N LEU A 42 -15.04 -7.50 -11.21
CA LEU A 42 -15.54 -8.77 -10.68
C LEU A 42 -16.23 -9.60 -11.78
N LYS A 43 -17.10 -8.97 -12.58
CA LYS A 43 -17.83 -9.64 -13.68
C LYS A 43 -16.90 -10.22 -14.76
N HIS A 44 -15.79 -9.57 -15.07
CA HIS A 44 -14.88 -10.03 -16.12
C HIS A 44 -13.84 -11.03 -15.64
N TYR A 45 -13.36 -10.91 -14.40
CA TYR A 45 -12.23 -11.71 -13.91
C TYR A 45 -12.66 -12.83 -12.95
N VAL A 46 -13.85 -12.79 -12.39
CA VAL A 46 -14.34 -13.77 -11.42
C VAL A 46 -15.60 -14.44 -11.94
N PRO A 47 -15.55 -15.75 -12.29
CA PRO A 47 -16.74 -16.54 -12.61
C PRO A 47 -17.84 -16.44 -11.53
N ASP A 48 -19.09 -16.29 -11.99
CA ASP A 48 -20.29 -16.10 -11.16
C ASP A 48 -20.46 -17.14 -10.05
N ARG A 49 -20.02 -18.39 -10.29
CA ARG A 49 -20.08 -19.47 -9.29
C ARG A 49 -19.28 -19.12 -8.05
N TRP A 50 -18.08 -18.59 -8.22
CA TRP A 50 -17.19 -18.26 -7.10
C TRP A 50 -17.64 -17.00 -6.38
N LEU A 51 -18.18 -16.02 -7.10
CA LEU A 51 -18.81 -14.83 -6.48
C LEU A 51 -19.93 -15.22 -5.53
N LYS A 52 -20.87 -16.07 -5.98
CA LYS A 52 -21.97 -16.57 -5.13
C LYS A 52 -21.45 -17.32 -3.90
N GLU A 53 -20.41 -18.13 -4.06
CA GLU A 53 -19.82 -18.87 -2.96
C GLU A 53 -19.16 -17.95 -1.92
N ILE A 54 -18.53 -16.86 -2.36
CA ILE A 54 -17.97 -15.82 -1.49
C ILE A 54 -19.09 -15.07 -0.77
N GLU A 55 -20.12 -14.63 -1.49
CA GLU A 55 -21.28 -13.92 -0.94
C GLU A 55 -22.00 -14.75 0.13
N CYS A 56 -22.22 -16.05 -0.10
CA CYS A 56 -22.88 -16.93 0.86
C CYS A 56 -22.07 -17.15 2.16
N ARG A 57 -20.74 -16.99 2.11
CA ARG A 57 -19.85 -17.21 3.26
C ARG A 57 -19.49 -15.91 3.98
N ALA A 58 -19.62 -14.77 3.31
CA ALA A 58 -19.38 -13.48 3.89
C ALA A 58 -20.38 -13.20 5.01
N HIS A 59 -19.89 -12.71 6.15
CA HIS A 59 -20.74 -12.28 7.25
C HIS A 59 -20.25 -10.94 7.77
N TYR A 60 -21.19 -10.13 8.23
CA TYR A 60 -20.89 -8.84 8.83
C TYR A 60 -20.46 -9.04 10.29
N ASN A 61 -19.34 -8.42 10.68
CA ASN A 61 -18.85 -8.43 12.04
C ASN A 61 -19.10 -7.07 12.70
N GLU A 62 -20.20 -6.97 13.45
CA GLU A 62 -20.61 -5.72 14.13
C GLU A 62 -19.53 -5.13 15.05
N PRO A 63 -18.83 -5.91 15.92
CA PRO A 63 -17.75 -5.38 16.75
C PRO A 63 -16.63 -4.66 16.01
N THR A 64 -16.30 -5.08 14.78
CA THR A 64 -15.22 -4.49 13.99
C THR A 64 -15.71 -3.57 12.89
N ASP A 65 -17.02 -3.52 12.66
CA ASP A 65 -17.67 -2.79 11.57
C ASP A 65 -17.16 -3.20 10.17
N GLU A 66 -16.87 -4.50 9.98
CA GLU A 66 -16.21 -5.01 8.78
C GLU A 66 -16.86 -6.29 8.24
N TRP A 67 -16.81 -6.47 6.92
CA TRP A 67 -17.18 -7.72 6.26
C TRP A 67 -16.06 -8.74 6.37
N VAL A 68 -16.37 -9.91 6.94
CA VAL A 68 -15.42 -11.01 7.10
C VAL A 68 -15.72 -12.12 6.11
N ILE A 69 -14.73 -12.46 5.28
CA ILE A 69 -14.78 -13.60 4.37
C ILE A 69 -13.91 -14.73 4.94
N PRO A 70 -14.51 -15.88 5.30
CA PRO A 70 -13.76 -17.02 5.81
C PRO A 70 -12.66 -17.48 4.83
N GLY A 71 -11.46 -17.74 5.36
CA GLY A 71 -10.33 -18.24 4.56
C GLY A 71 -9.57 -17.17 3.77
N LEU A 72 -9.96 -15.89 3.84
CA LEU A 72 -9.27 -14.78 3.17
C LEU A 72 -7.80 -14.65 3.59
N GLN A 73 -7.45 -15.06 4.80
CA GLN A 73 -6.06 -15.10 5.30
C GLN A 73 -5.15 -16.05 4.51
N TYR A 74 -5.72 -17.06 3.84
CA TYR A 74 -4.97 -18.00 3.00
C TYR A 74 -4.91 -17.57 1.54
N ALA A 75 -5.63 -16.50 1.15
CA ALA A 75 -5.53 -15.95 -0.18
C ALA A 75 -4.14 -15.33 -0.38
N ALA A 76 -3.50 -15.63 -1.52
CA ALA A 76 -2.12 -15.21 -1.81
C ALA A 76 -1.91 -13.69 -1.63
N ASN A 77 -2.89 -12.88 -2.04
CA ASN A 77 -2.84 -11.42 -1.89
C ASN A 77 -2.73 -10.95 -0.44
N ASN A 78 -3.25 -11.74 0.51
CA ASN A 78 -3.20 -11.41 1.94
C ASN A 78 -1.89 -11.89 2.59
N VAL A 79 -1.34 -13.01 2.10
CA VAL A 79 -0.02 -13.52 2.52
C VAL A 79 1.09 -12.56 2.11
N GLU A 80 1.12 -12.13 0.85
CA GLU A 80 2.11 -11.18 0.33
C GLU A 80 2.06 -9.82 1.08
N ARG A 81 0.86 -9.37 1.44
CA ARG A 81 0.66 -8.16 2.25
C ARG A 81 1.28 -8.30 3.64
N GLU A 82 1.14 -9.45 4.29
CA GLU A 82 1.76 -9.70 5.59
C GLU A 82 3.28 -9.87 5.50
N GLU A 83 3.78 -10.54 4.46
CA GLU A 83 5.21 -10.66 4.20
C GLU A 83 5.88 -9.30 3.95
N GLY A 84 5.24 -8.43 3.16
CA GLY A 84 5.71 -7.06 2.95
C GLY A 84 5.73 -6.23 4.23
N LYS A 85 4.71 -6.36 5.09
CA LYS A 85 4.70 -5.73 6.41
C LYS A 85 5.84 -6.27 7.28
N GLU A 86 6.07 -7.57 7.27
CA GLU A 86 7.11 -8.23 8.05
C GLU A 86 8.52 -7.84 7.59
N MET A 87 8.76 -7.80 6.28
CA MET A 87 10.01 -7.29 5.71
C MET A 87 10.27 -5.84 6.15
N ARG A 88 9.23 -4.99 6.13
CA ARG A 88 9.32 -3.59 6.58
C ARG A 88 9.56 -3.47 8.10
N ARG A 89 9.00 -4.37 8.91
CA ARG A 89 9.27 -4.46 10.36
C ARG A 89 10.73 -4.86 10.63
N LYS A 90 11.25 -5.86 9.91
CA LYS A 90 12.64 -6.32 10.02
C LYS A 90 13.63 -5.23 9.62
N ALA A 91 13.37 -4.52 8.52
CA ALA A 91 14.19 -3.38 8.09
C ALA A 91 14.18 -2.23 9.13
N ASN A 92 13.04 -2.01 9.79
CA ASN A 92 12.89 -1.01 10.85
C ASN A 92 13.29 -1.50 12.25
N SER A 93 13.74 -2.75 12.37
CA SER A 93 14.17 -3.33 13.65
C SER A 93 15.34 -2.54 14.23
N ASN A 94 15.35 -2.34 15.55
CA ASN A 94 16.48 -1.73 16.25
C ASN A 94 17.78 -2.50 16.00
N PHE A 95 17.70 -3.82 15.79
CA PHE A 95 18.84 -4.64 15.40
C PHE A 95 19.37 -4.27 14.01
N ALA A 96 18.49 -4.12 13.01
CA ALA A 96 18.86 -3.69 11.67
C ALA A 96 19.46 -2.27 11.67
N ARG A 97 18.88 -1.35 12.44
CA ARG A 97 19.43 0.00 12.66
C ARG A 97 20.81 -0.05 13.31
N GLN A 98 20.99 -0.91 14.32
CA GLN A 98 22.28 -1.08 15.00
C GLN A 98 23.34 -1.72 14.11
N LEU A 99 22.96 -2.63 13.21
CA LEU A 99 23.84 -3.23 12.21
C LEU A 99 24.28 -2.19 11.16
N MET A 100 23.35 -1.36 10.66
CA MET A 100 23.65 -0.25 9.76
C MET A 100 24.55 0.82 10.41
N MET A 101 24.42 1.04 11.72
CA MET A 101 25.30 1.93 12.48
C MET A 101 26.68 1.30 12.80
N ARG A 102 26.78 -0.03 12.87
CA ARG A 102 28.04 -0.75 13.08
C ARG A 102 28.90 -0.85 11.83
N GLY A 103 28.31 -0.78 10.63
CA GLY A 103 29.04 -0.77 9.34
C GLY A 103 29.82 0.52 9.02
N ARG A 104 29.86 1.51 9.93
CA ARG A 104 30.55 2.80 9.76
C ARG A 104 31.74 2.99 10.72
N ARG A 105 32.52 1.95 10.98
CA ARG A 105 33.83 2.02 11.66
C ARG A 105 34.73 0.95 11.02
N GLN A 106 35.80 1.20 10.29
CA GLN A 106 36.59 2.38 9.97
C GLN A 106 37.02 2.21 8.51
N SER A 107 36.80 3.21 7.66
CA SER A 107 37.70 3.42 6.52
C SER A 107 38.02 4.90 6.55
N GLY A 108 39.17 5.24 7.11
CA GLY A 108 39.79 6.53 6.86
C GLY A 108 40.01 6.72 5.36
N PRO A 109 40.39 7.92 4.91
CA PRO A 109 40.70 8.16 3.50
C PRO A 109 41.71 7.10 3.05
N PHE A 110 41.36 6.36 2.00
CA PHE A 110 42.28 5.42 1.35
C PHE A 110 43.44 6.25 0.78
N ASP A 111 44.62 6.12 1.39
CA ASP A 111 45.87 6.70 0.89
C ASP A 111 46.57 5.63 0.04
N PRO A 112 46.59 5.76 -1.30
CA PRO A 112 47.06 4.69 -2.20
C PRO A 112 48.58 4.54 -2.26
N LEU A 113 49.36 5.26 -1.43
CA LEU A 113 50.82 5.29 -1.49
C LEU A 113 51.56 4.71 -0.28
N SER A 114 50.86 4.19 0.73
CA SER A 114 51.50 3.42 1.81
C SER A 114 51.68 1.96 1.39
N GLY A 115 52.79 1.69 0.71
CA GLY A 115 53.25 0.33 0.43
C GLY A 115 53.74 -0.36 1.69
N GLU A 116 52.89 -1.15 2.34
CA GLU A 116 53.33 -2.24 3.22
C GLU A 116 52.53 -3.52 2.94
N ASN A 117 53.28 -4.61 2.87
CA ASN A 117 52.86 -5.91 2.37
C ASN A 117 52.04 -6.70 3.40
N GLY A 118 51.05 -7.44 2.88
CA GLY A 118 50.71 -8.78 3.37
C GLY A 118 49.64 -8.88 4.47
N ALA A 119 48.46 -9.41 4.11
CA ALA A 119 47.93 -10.67 4.65
C ALA A 119 46.48 -10.86 4.19
N ASP A 120 46.28 -11.81 3.29
CA ASP A 120 45.16 -12.74 3.19
C ASP A 120 43.86 -12.33 3.91
N THR A 121 42.95 -11.70 3.16
CA THR A 121 41.52 -11.89 3.39
C THR A 121 40.97 -12.61 2.18
N GLN A 122 40.76 -13.92 2.33
CA GLN A 122 40.03 -14.71 1.34
C GLN A 122 38.64 -14.09 1.17
N MET A 123 38.38 -13.56 -0.01
CA MET A 123 37.05 -13.15 -0.43
C MET A 123 36.28 -14.45 -0.69
N GLU A 124 35.53 -14.96 0.29
CA GLU A 124 34.47 -15.91 -0.04
C GLU A 124 33.46 -15.17 -0.91
N GLU A 125 33.48 -15.53 -2.19
CA GLU A 125 32.48 -15.16 -3.17
C GLU A 125 31.12 -15.66 -2.68
N ILE A 126 30.32 -14.78 -2.08
CA ILE A 126 28.94 -15.11 -1.71
C ILE A 126 28.16 -15.23 -3.02
N THR A 127 28.17 -16.42 -3.61
CA THR A 127 27.31 -16.80 -4.74
C THR A 127 25.87 -16.96 -4.24
N GLY A 128 25.21 -15.82 -3.96
CA GLY A 128 23.76 -15.82 -3.82
C GLY A 128 23.13 -16.17 -5.17
N PRO A 129 22.09 -17.03 -5.23
CA PRO A 129 21.39 -17.27 -6.49
C PRO A 129 20.88 -15.93 -7.03
N PRO A 130 20.98 -15.68 -8.36
CA PRO A 130 20.49 -14.45 -8.94
C PRO A 130 19.00 -14.27 -8.60
N PRO A 131 18.52 -13.03 -8.38
CA PRO A 131 17.11 -12.79 -8.14
C PRO A 131 16.31 -13.37 -9.31
N LYS A 132 15.35 -14.24 -9.01
CA LYS A 132 14.44 -14.80 -10.03
C LYS A 132 13.84 -13.63 -10.80
N GLU A 133 14.00 -13.63 -12.11
CA GLU A 133 13.36 -12.68 -13.01
C GLU A 133 11.86 -12.61 -12.67
N ASN A 134 11.39 -11.41 -12.35
CA ASN A 134 9.98 -11.17 -12.03
C ASN A 134 9.17 -11.28 -13.34
N PRO A 135 8.29 -12.28 -13.52
CA PRO A 135 7.63 -12.54 -14.80
C PRO A 135 6.56 -11.51 -15.17
N TYR A 136 6.32 -10.49 -14.35
CA TYR A 136 5.23 -9.52 -14.56
C TYR A 136 5.65 -8.20 -15.22
N TYR A 137 6.93 -8.01 -15.55
CA TYR A 137 7.38 -6.85 -16.33
C TYR A 137 7.91 -7.28 -17.71
N SER A 138 6.99 -7.58 -18.62
CA SER A 138 7.25 -7.57 -20.06
C SER A 138 6.04 -6.96 -20.78
N TYR A 139 5.99 -5.64 -20.82
CA TYR A 139 5.28 -4.90 -21.85
C TYR A 139 6.13 -3.68 -22.22
N GLY A 140 7.10 -3.93 -23.09
CA GLY A 140 7.68 -2.88 -23.93
C GLY A 140 6.77 -2.71 -25.14
N VAL A 141 6.08 -1.57 -25.18
CA VAL A 141 5.38 -1.08 -26.37
C VAL A 141 6.45 -0.60 -27.35
N GLU A 142 6.59 -1.27 -28.48
CA GLU A 142 7.33 -0.73 -29.62
C GLU A 142 6.42 0.27 -30.36
N ILE A 143 7.00 1.44 -30.65
CA ILE A 143 6.38 2.58 -31.35
C ILE A 143 6.49 2.36 -32.86
#